data_AF-F9XXF7-F1
#
_entry.id   AF-F9XXF7-F1
#
_cell.length_a   1.000
_cell.length_b   1.000
_cell.length_c   1.000
_cell.angle_alpha   90.00
_cell.angle_beta   90.00
_cell.angle_gamma   90.00
#
_symmetry.space_group_name_H-M   'P 1'
#
loop_
_entity.id
_entity.type
_entity.pdbx_description
1 polymer ?
#
loop_
_entity_poly.entity_id
_entity_poly.type
_entity_poly.pdbx_seq_one_letter_code
_entity_poly.pdbx_strand_id
1 'polypeptide(L)' 'MFLWCTLPEQCDAEVVFRKALERDVAFVPGRPFYVDGTSNTFRLNYSNASEETIREGIARLGACLHEVLA' A
#
# COMPACT_ATOMS: atom_id res chain seq x y z
N MET A 1 11.21 9.95 4.92
CA MET A 1 11.36 8.66 4.20
C MET A 1 9.99 8.06 3.97
N PHE A 2 9.19 8.66 3.10
CA PHE A 2 7.90 8.08 2.78
C PHE A 2 7.58 8.31 1.32
N LEU A 3 6.88 7.35 0.73
CA LEU A 3 6.15 7.56 -0.51
C LEU A 3 4.67 7.60 -0.14
N TRP A 4 3.96 8.58 -0.71
CA TRP A 4 2.51 8.66 -0.66
C TRP A 4 1.98 8.12 -1.97
N CYS A 5 1.14 7.09 -1.89
CA CYS A 5 0.61 6.40 -3.05
C CYS A 5 -0.90 6.64 -3.15
N THR A 6 -1.37 6.89 -4.36
CA THR A 6 -2.78 7.09 -4.68
C THR A 6 -3.23 5.98 -5.61
N LEU A 7 -4.25 5.24 -5.18
CA LEU A 7 -4.97 4.23 -5.96
C LEU A 7 -6.06 4.91 -6.80
N PRO A 8 -6.69 4.20 -7.76
CA PRO A 8 -7.91 4.69 -8.40
C PRO A 8 -8.97 5.11 -7.39
N GLU A 9 -9.79 6.11 -7.73
CA GLU A 9 -10.75 6.73 -6.80
C GLU A 9 -11.77 5.75 -6.20
N GLN A 10 -12.07 4.67 -6.92
CA GLN A 10 -13.04 3.64 -6.51
C GLN A 10 -12.45 2.62 -5.53
N CYS A 11 -11.15 2.67 -5.26
CA CYS A 11 -10.46 1.70 -4.41
C CYS A 11 -10.41 2.16 -2.94
N ASP A 12 -10.55 1.20 -2.02
CA ASP A 12 -10.29 1.40 -0.60
C ASP A 12 -8.91 0.80 -0.26
N ALA A 13 -7.98 1.64 0.21
CA ALA A 13 -6.64 1.20 0.60
C ALA A 13 -6.64 0.20 1.77
N GLU A 14 -7.69 0.18 2.60
CA GLU A 14 -7.85 -0.81 3.67
C GLU A 14 -8.09 -2.22 3.11
N VAL A 15 -8.82 -2.32 2.00
CA VAL A 15 -9.05 -3.60 1.30
C VAL A 15 -7.77 -4.10 0.67
N VAL A 16 -7.03 -3.20 0.00
CA VAL A 16 -5.70 -3.52 -0.55
C VAL A 16 -4.74 -3.95 0.55
N PHE A 17 -4.78 -3.28 1.70
CA PHE A 17 -3.91 -3.59 2.85
C PHE A 17 -4.11 -5.01 3.35
N ARG A 18 -5.36 -5.46 3.53
CA ARG A 18 -5.64 -6.84 3.96
C ARG A 18 -5.08 -7.88 2.98
N LYS A 19 -5.23 -7.66 1.67
CA LYS A 19 -4.65 -8.55 0.64
C LYS A 19 -3.12 -8.48 0.60
N ALA A 20 -2.53 -7.32 0.84
CA ALA A 20 -1.08 -7.19 0.92
C ALA A 20 -0.50 -7.93 2.14
N LEU A 21 -1.21 -7.93 3.28
CA LEU A 21 -0.83 -8.67 4.48
C LEU A 21 -0.76 -10.18 4.24
N GLU A 22 -1.68 -10.75 3.44
CA GLU A 22 -1.64 -12.16 3.04
C GLU A 22 -0.37 -12.54 2.25
N ARG A 23 0.38 -11.54 1.78
CA ARG A 23 1.62 -11.67 1.01
C ARG A 23 2.85 -11.17 1.80
N ASP A 24 2.74 -11.05 3.12
CA ASP A 24 3.74 -10.48 4.04
C ASP A 24 4.18 -9.04 3.69
N VAL A 25 3.28 -8.23 3.11
CA VAL A 25 3.54 -6.81 2.87
C VAL A 25 2.64 -5.96 3.74
N ALA A 26 3.24 -5.14 4.60
CA ALA A 26 2.54 -4.16 5.42
C ALA A 26 2.83 -2.73 4.96
N PHE A 27 1.78 -1.90 4.91
CA PHE A 27 1.86 -0.46 4.71
C PHE A 27 0.82 0.24 5.59
N VAL A 28 0.79 1.57 5.59
CA VAL A 28 -0.19 2.33 6.39
C VAL A 28 -1.30 2.88 5.50
N PRO A 29 -2.56 2.45 5.66
CA PRO A 29 -3.70 3.07 4.96
C PRO A 29 -3.80 4.56 5.26
N GLY A 30 -4.17 5.35 4.25
CA GLY A 30 -4.15 6.81 4.30
C GLY A 30 -5.33 7.44 5.04
N ARG A 31 -6.43 6.71 5.25
CA ARG A 31 -7.67 7.22 5.84
C ARG A 31 -7.49 8.03 7.14
N PRO A 32 -6.65 7.61 8.12
CA PRO A 32 -6.43 8.39 9.34
C PRO A 32 -5.76 9.75 9.14
N PHE A 33 -5.22 10.04 7.94
CA PHE A 33 -4.54 11.28 7.61
C PHE A 33 -5.44 12.31 6.91
N TYR A 34 -6.71 11.97 6.64
CA TYR A 34 -7.68 12.86 6.00
C TYR A 34 -8.91 13.12 6.86
N VAL A 35 -9.49 14.31 6.72
CA VAL A 35 -10.74 14.72 7.39
C VAL A 35 -11.97 14.64 6.49
N ASP A 36 -11.78 14.41 5.19
CA ASP A 36 -12.82 14.47 4.15
C ASP A 36 -13.31 13.09 3.69
N GLY A 37 -12.84 12.01 4.34
CA GLY A 37 -13.23 10.64 4.00
C GLY A 37 -12.42 9.99 2.88
N THR A 38 -11.36 10.64 2.37
CA THR A 38 -10.42 10.05 1.41
C THR A 38 -9.90 8.70 1.91
N SER A 39 -9.99 7.67 1.07
CA SER A 39 -9.66 6.28 1.43
C SER A 39 -8.79 5.55 0.40
N ASN A 40 -8.58 6.11 -0.79
CA ASN A 40 -7.82 5.50 -1.89
C ASN A 40 -6.31 5.78 -1.81
N THR A 41 -5.76 6.04 -0.63
CA THR A 41 -4.34 6.39 -0.47
C THR A 41 -3.68 5.54 0.60
N PHE A 42 -2.36 5.39 0.51
CA PHE A 42 -1.57 4.73 1.54
C PHE A 42 -0.13 5.25 1.57
N ARG A 43 0.56 4.99 2.68
CA ARG A 43 1.94 5.43 2.92
C ARG A 43 2.89 4.24 2.98
N LEU A 44 3.96 4.32 2.20
CA LEU A 44 5.10 3.40 2.26
C LEU A 44 6.26 4.04 3.02
N ASN A 45 6.96 3.24 3.84
CA ASN A 45 8.17 3.64 4.53
C ASN A 45 9.35 2.80 4.02
N TYR A 46 10.47 3.46 3.69
CA TYR A 46 11.67 2.79 3.17
C TYR A 46 12.89 2.97 4.08
N SER A 47 12.71 3.48 5.31
CA SER A 47 13.83 3.78 6.24
C SER A 47 14.60 2.57 6.72
N ASN A 48 13.84 1.50 7.01
CA ASN A 48 14.23 0.44 7.91
C ASN A 48 14.40 -0.89 7.17
N ALA A 49 13.89 -0.98 5.94
CA ALA A 49 14.01 -2.15 5.10
C ALA A 49 15.33 -2.08 4.32
N SER A 50 16.00 -3.22 4.19
CA SER A 50 17.16 -3.36 3.29
C SER A 50 16.70 -3.23 1.83
N GLU A 51 17.63 -2.97 0.91
CA GLU A 51 17.32 -2.93 -0.52
C GLU A 51 16.67 -4.24 -1.02
N GLU A 52 17.15 -5.39 -0.53
CA GLU A 52 16.59 -6.70 -0.85
C GLU A 52 15.14 -6.84 -0.37
N THR A 53 14.86 -6.47 0.89
CA THR A 53 13.49 -6.47 1.43
C THR A 53 12.58 -5.51 0.67
N ILE A 54 13.09 -4.34 0.25
CA ILE A 54 12.33 -3.40 -0.57
C ILE A 54 11.99 -4.02 -1.93
N ARG A 55 12.96 -4.64 -2.60
CA ARG A 55 12.72 -5.28 -3.92
C ARG A 55 11.65 -6.36 -3.83
N GLU A 56 11.76 -7.24 -2.85
CA GLU A 56 10.78 -8.32 -2.62
C GLU A 56 9.40 -7.76 -2.24
N GLY A 57 9.34 -6.84 -1.27
CA GLY A 57 8.08 -6.26 -0.81
C GLY A 57 7.33 -5.50 -1.90
N ILE A 58 8.05 -4.74 -2.74
CA ILE A 58 7.45 -4.02 -3.87
C ILE A 58 7.00 -4.98 -4.97
N ALA A 59 7.73 -6.06 -5.25
CA ALA A 59 7.28 -7.07 -6.22
C ALA A 59 5.96 -7.73 -5.78
N ARG A 60 5.87 -8.13 -4.50
CA ARG A 60 4.63 -8.70 -3.92
C ARG A 60 3.48 -7.71 -3.91
N LEU A 61 3.75 -6.45 -3.56
CA LEU A 61 2.75 -5.37 -3.60
C LEU A 61 2.25 -5.14 -5.03
N GLY A 62 3.15 -5.11 -6.02
CA GLY A 62 2.80 -4.94 -7.43
C GLY A 62 1.89 -6.05 -7.95
N ALA A 63 2.17 -7.31 -7.57
CA ALA A 63 1.31 -8.45 -7.91
C ALA A 63 -0.06 -8.36 -7.22
N CYS A 64 -0.10 -7.98 -5.94
CA CYS A 64 -1.34 -7.73 -5.19
C CYS A 64 -2.19 -6.66 -5.89
N LEU A 65 -1.59 -5.54 -6.26
CA LEU A 65 -2.27 -4.44 -6.94
C LEU A 65 -2.80 -4.86 -8.32
N HIS A 66 -2.06 -5.64 -9.10
CA HIS A 66 -2.56 -6.16 -10.38
C HIS A 66 -3.80 -7.04 -10.20
N GLU A 67 -3.86 -7.86 -9.15
CA GLU A 67 -5.03 -8.70 -8.88
C GLU A 67 -6.25 -7.89 -8.41
N VAL A 68 -6.02 -6.85 -7.61
CA VAL A 68 -7.11 -6.04 -7.02
C VAL A 68 -7.66 -5.00 -7.99
N LEU A 69 -6.82 -4.50 -8.91
CA LEU A 69 -7.16 -3.42 -9.83
C LEU A 69 -7.56 -3.91 -11.23
N ALA A 70 -7.40 -5.20 -11.53
CA ALA A 70 -7.90 -5.83 -12.76
C ALA A 70 -9.42 -6.01 -12.71
#